data_AF-A0A218NNU5-F1
#
_entry.id   AF-A0A218NNU5-F1
#
_cell.length_a   1.000
_cell.length_b   1.000
_cell.length_c   1.000
_cell.angle_alpha   90.00
_cell.angle_beta   90.00
_cell.angle_gamma   90.00
#
_symmetry.space_group_name_H-M   'P 1'
#
loop_
_entity.id
_entity.type
_entity.pdbx_description
1 polymer ?
#
loop_
_entity_poly.entity_id
_entity_poly.type
_entity_poly.pdbx_seq_one_letter_code
_entity_poly.pdbx_strand_id
1 'polypeptide(L)' 'MHTEKQRIRAVFLLSFGTVFLISGIAGLLSLSISYNIKSFGTVIASLSVIAGAYFLLNAYFVWNNTATRGLGEDT' A
#
# COMPACT_ATOMS: atom_id res chain seq x y z
N MET A 1 -14.16 -14.22 -15.82
CA MET A 1 -13.55 -12.95 -16.32
C MET A 1 -13.45 -11.83 -15.27
N HIS A 2 -14.35 -11.75 -14.26
CA HIS A 2 -14.30 -10.69 -13.23
C HIS A 2 -13.22 -10.88 -12.14
N THR A 3 -12.96 -12.13 -11.74
CA THR A 3 -11.99 -12.51 -10.69
C THR A 3 -10.54 -12.23 -11.07
N GLU A 4 -10.18 -12.41 -12.34
CA GLU A 4 -8.81 -12.22 -12.83
C GLU A 4 -8.41 -10.74 -12.86
N LYS A 5 -9.33 -9.87 -13.31
CA LYS A 5 -9.15 -8.41 -13.30
C LYS A 5 -9.03 -7.85 -11.87
N GLN A 6 -9.74 -8.43 -10.91
CA GLN A 6 -9.64 -8.06 -9.49
C GLN A 6 -8.32 -8.52 -8.87
N ARG A 7 -7.86 -9.73 -9.23
CA ARG A 7 -6.57 -10.26 -8.78
C ARG A 7 -5.40 -9.41 -9.29
N ILE A 8 -5.41 -9.03 -10.57
CA ILE A 8 -4.40 -8.15 -11.17
C ILE A 8 -4.38 -6.78 -10.46
N ARG A 9 -5.55 -6.20 -10.16
CA ARG A 9 -5.64 -4.96 -9.37
C ARG A 9 -5.03 -5.12 -7.98
N ALA A 10 -5.38 -6.18 -7.25
CA ALA A 10 -4.85 -6.43 -5.92
C ALA A 10 -3.32 -6.51 -5.93
N VAL A 11 -2.74 -7.28 -6.85
CA VAL A 11 -1.29 -7.41 -7.00
C VAL A 11 -0.64 -6.07 -7.35
N PHE A 12 -1.22 -5.31 -8.28
CA PHE A 12 -0.72 -3.99 -8.66
C PHE A 12 -0.71 -3.02 -7.47
N LEU A 13 -1.83 -2.94 -6.73
CA LEU A 13 -1.96 -2.12 -5.53
C LEU A 13 -0.96 -2.52 -4.44
N LEU A 14 -0.72 -3.82 -4.27
CA LEU A 14 0.21 -4.34 -3.27
C LEU A 14 1.66 -3.98 -3.61
N SER A 15 2.06 -4.13 -4.88
CA SER A 15 3.38 -3.72 -5.36
C SER A 15 3.60 -2.21 -5.23
N PHE A 16 2.64 -1.40 -5.71
CA PHE A 16 2.73 0.07 -5.61
C PHE A 16 2.75 0.54 -4.15
N GLY A 17 1.89 -0.02 -3.32
CA GLY A 17 1.83 0.29 -1.90
C GLY A 17 3.14 0.01 -1.20
N THR A 18 3.75 -1.15 -1.47
CA THR A 18 5.04 -1.55 -0.89
C THR A 18 6.16 -0.58 -1.29
N VAL A 19 6.24 -0.20 -2.58
CA VAL A 19 7.25 0.75 -3.05
C VAL A 19 7.11 2.13 -2.39
N PHE A 20 5.88 2.65 -2.31
CA PHE A 20 5.60 3.93 -1.66
C PHE A 20 5.94 3.91 -0.16
N LEU A 21 5.66 2.79 0.50
CA LEU A 21 5.89 2.61 1.93
C LEU A 21 7.38 2.52 2.24
N ILE A 22 8.14 1.72 1.49
CA ILE A 22 9.60 1.63 1.63
C ILE A 22 10.26 2.97 1.33
N SER A 23 9.86 3.64 0.25
CA SER A 23 10.41 4.94 -0.15
C SER A 23 10.13 6.02 0.91
N GLY A 24 8.90 6.07 1.44
CA GLY A 24 8.52 7.01 2.50
C GLY A 24 9.28 6.77 3.80
N ILE A 25 9.41 5.50 4.23
CA ILE A 25 10.20 5.15 5.42
C ILE A 25 11.67 5.52 5.22
N ALA A 26 12.27 5.19 4.08
CA ALA A 26 13.66 5.52 3.76
C ALA A 26 13.90 7.04 3.76
N GLY A 27 12.94 7.81 3.20
CA GLY A 27 12.97 9.27 3.25
C GLY A 27 12.92 9.83 4.66
N LEU A 28 12.00 9.33 5.50
CA LEU A 28 11.91 9.73 6.91
C LEU A 28 13.17 9.36 7.71
N LEU A 29 13.75 8.18 7.46
CA LEU A 29 14.99 7.74 8.10
C LEU A 29 16.16 8.66 7.74
N SER A 30 16.30 8.99 6.45
CA SER A 30 17.34 9.91 5.95
C SER A 30 17.20 11.31 6.54
N LEU A 31 15.98 11.82 6.64
CA LEU A 31 15.67 13.13 7.25
C LEU A 31 15.92 13.15 8.76
N SER A 32 15.65 12.03 9.44
CA SER A 32 15.90 11.88 10.88
C SER A 32 17.39 11.86 11.19
N ILE A 33 18.20 11.20 10.36
CA ILE A 33 19.67 11.22 10.46
C ILE A 33 20.22 12.63 10.22
N SER A 34 19.61 13.38 9.31
CA SER A 34 20.02 14.74 8.96
C SER A 34 19.48 15.82 9.93
N TYR A 35 18.76 15.45 11.00
CA TYR A 35 18.15 16.33 12.01
C TYR A 35 17.26 17.46 11.46
N ASN A 36 16.84 17.39 10.19
CA ASN A 36 16.10 18.46 9.51
C ASN A 36 14.61 18.14 9.43
N ILE A 37 13.99 18.03 10.61
CA ILE A 37 12.61 17.55 10.79
C ILE A 37 11.59 18.55 10.22
N LYS A 38 11.99 19.81 10.01
CA LYS A 38 11.18 20.89 9.41
C LYS A 38 11.38 21.07 7.90
N SER A 39 11.81 20.02 7.21
CA SER A 39 11.94 20.04 5.75
C SER A 39 10.63 19.65 5.06
N PHE A 40 10.33 20.28 3.93
CA PHE A 40 9.27 19.87 2.99
C PHE A 40 9.36 18.37 2.62
N GLY A 41 10.58 17.82 2.66
CA GLY A 41 10.82 16.38 2.49
C GLY A 41 10.13 15.51 3.54
N THR A 42 10.00 15.96 4.78
CA THR A 42 9.31 15.21 5.86
C THR A 42 7.83 15.06 5.55
N VAL A 43 7.21 16.12 5.00
CA VAL A 43 5.81 16.11 4.60
C VAL A 43 5.60 15.13 3.44
N ILE A 44 6.44 15.18 2.41
CA ILE A 44 6.38 14.25 1.27
C ILE A 44 6.57 12.80 1.73
N ALA A 45 7.57 12.54 2.56
CA ALA A 45 7.87 11.21 3.04
C ALA A 45 6.72 10.64 3.90
N SER A 46 6.12 11.47 4.77
CA SER A 46 4.94 11.09 5.56
C SER A 46 3.73 10.76 4.68
N LEU A 47 3.45 11.60 3.66
CA LEU A 47 2.38 11.34 2.70
C LEU A 47 2.63 10.06 1.90
N SER A 48 3.88 9.77 1.55
CA SER A 48 4.27 8.53 0.86
C SER A 48 3.98 7.29 1.71
N VAL A 49 4.28 7.33 3.01
CA VAL A 49 3.95 6.23 3.95
C VAL A 49 2.43 6.04 4.05
N ILE A 50 1.66 7.12 4.20
CA ILE A 50 0.19 7.07 4.29
C ILE A 50 -0.40 6.48 3.00
N ALA A 51 0.04 6.93 1.83
CA ALA A 51 -0.40 6.41 0.54
C ALA A 51 -0.06 4.93 0.39
N GLY A 52 1.16 4.52 0.78
CA GLY A 52 1.57 3.12 0.81
C GLY A 52 0.64 2.25 1.65
N ALA A 53 0.36 2.68 2.89
CA ALA A 53 -0.54 1.96 3.79
C ALA A 53 -1.96 1.84 3.23
N TYR A 54 -2.48 2.92 2.62
CA TYR A 54 -3.81 2.92 1.99
C TYR A 54 -3.90 1.92 0.83
N PHE A 55 -2.86 1.83 0.00
CA PHE A 55 -2.82 0.86 -1.10
C PHE A 55 -2.73 -0.59 -0.61
N LEU A 56 -1.93 -0.86 0.43
CA LEU A 56 -1.88 -2.19 1.05
C LEU A 56 -3.23 -2.58 1.65
N LEU A 57 -3.89 -1.66 2.35
CA LEU A 57 -5.21 -1.92 2.95
C LEU A 57 -6.26 -2.23 1.87
N ASN A 58 -6.26 -1.48 0.77
CA ASN A 58 -7.15 -1.75 -0.35
C ASN A 58 -6.85 -3.10 -1.02
N ALA A 59 -5.57 -3.45 -1.22
CA ALA A 59 -5.20 -4.75 -1.74
C ALA A 59 -5.68 -5.89 -0.83
N TYR A 60 -5.55 -5.71 0.49
CA TYR A 60 -6.03 -6.66 1.50
C TYR A 60 -7.56 -6.83 1.44
N PHE A 61 -8.33 -5.75 1.34
CA PHE A 61 -9.79 -5.84 1.21
C PHE A 61 -10.21 -6.56 -0.08
N VAL A 62 -9.55 -6.28 -1.20
CA VAL A 62 -9.83 -6.98 -2.47
C VAL A 62 -9.51 -8.46 -2.35
N TRP A 63 -8.40 -8.81 -1.70
CA TRP A 63 -8.03 -10.20 -1.44
C TRP A 63 -9.07 -10.91 -0.57
N ASN A 64 -9.44 -10.30 0.56
CA ASN A 64 -10.38 -10.88 1.52
C ASN A 64 -11.77 -11.08 0.90
N ASN A 65 -12.29 -10.10 0.16
CA ASN A 65 -13.57 -10.21 -0.55
C ASN A 65 -13.56 -11.27 -1.66
N THR A 66 -12.40 -11.61 -2.22
CA THR A 66 -12.27 -12.71 -3.18
C THR A 66 -12.33 -14.06 -2.46
N ALA A 67 -11.71 -14.16 -1.28
CA ALA A 67 -11.73 -15.37 -0.47
C ALA A 67 -13.12 -15.70 0.10
N THR A 68 -13.88 -14.70 0.55
CA THR A 68 -15.24 -14.92 1.09
C THR A 68 -16.25 -15.31 0.01
N ARG A 69 -16.07 -14.85 -1.24
CA ARG A 69 -16.96 -15.20 -2.35
C ARG A 69 -16.73 -16.62 -2.88
N GLY A 70 -15.51 -17.15 -2.78
CA GLY A 70 -15.22 -18.53 -3.15
C GLY A 70 -15.82 -19.57 -2.20
N LEU A 71 -16.03 -19.22 -0.92
CA LEU A 71 -16.61 -20.12 0.09
C LEU A 71 -18.15 -20.14 0.11
N GLY A 72 -18.81 -19.26 -0.67
CA GLY A 72 -20.27 -19.16 -0.74
C GLY A 72 -20.88 -19.80 -1.98
N GLU A 73 -20.06 -20.30 -2.92
CA GLU A 73 -20.53 -21.05 -4.10
C GLU A 73 -20.51 -22.59 -3.86
N ASP A 74 -20.05 -23.03 -2.68
CA ASP A 74 -19.87 -24.44 -2.32
C ASP A 74 -21.00 -25.02 -1.43
N THR A 75 -22.10 -24.28 -1.21
CA THR A 75 -23.31 -24.73 -0.49
C THR A 75 -24.55 -24.53 -1.33
#